data_AF-A0A371AXL9-F1
#
_entry.id   AF-A0A371AXL9-F1
#
_cell.length_a   1.000
_cell.length_b   1.000
_cell.length_c   1.000
_cell.angle_alpha   90.00
_cell.angle_beta   90.00
_cell.angle_gamma   90.00
#
_symmetry.space_group_name_H-M   'P 1'
#
loop_
_entity.id
_entity.type
_entity.pdbx_description
1 polymer ?
#
loop_
_entity_poly.entity_id
_entity_poly.type
_entity_poly.pdbx_seq_one_letter_code
_entity_poly.pdbx_strand_id
1 'polypeptide(L)'
;MMEELKNISITGRIGYGIMCLEEYLLTKYPNKDWSFILEKYWQITSLELWDIWMDEVIEIIPEYLFEFDDYESSDFEHLSYENYLKLKEIYKGVGDDANIILKKVYDLANSHAYSSIVGEGKESLEVLDDVIKYLVNNEVILPNIEKVKKFTIDKNNGWGVSYNGKILSKILK
;
A
#
# COMPACT_ATOMS: atom_id res chain seq x y z
N MET A 1 0.48 1.92 -20.39
CA MET A 1 0.40 1.76 -18.93
C MET A 1 -0.99 1.35 -18.43
N MET A 2 -2.03 2.20 -18.40
CA MET A 2 -3.34 1.79 -17.88
C MET A 2 -3.96 0.60 -18.61
N GLU A 3 -3.82 0.55 -19.95
CA GLU A 3 -4.22 -0.62 -20.74
C GLU A 3 -3.45 -1.91 -20.38
N GLU A 4 -2.20 -1.79 -19.93
CA GLU A 4 -1.41 -2.95 -19.50
C GLU A 4 -1.85 -3.42 -18.12
N LEU A 5 -2.23 -2.49 -17.23
CA LEU A 5 -2.73 -2.77 -15.88
C LEU A 5 -4.08 -3.50 -15.90
N LYS A 6 -4.90 -3.35 -16.96
CA LYS A 6 -6.15 -4.09 -17.13
C LYS A 6 -5.97 -5.61 -17.10
N ASN A 7 -4.87 -6.10 -17.67
CA ASN A 7 -4.55 -7.53 -17.71
C ASN A 7 -3.89 -8.05 -16.43
N ILE A 8 -3.49 -7.14 -15.54
CA ILE A 8 -2.87 -7.47 -14.25
C ILE A 8 -3.97 -7.70 -13.22
N SER A 9 -3.79 -8.69 -12.35
CA SER A 9 -4.72 -9.06 -11.30
C SER A 9 -4.87 -7.97 -10.22
N ILE A 10 -5.91 -8.01 -9.40
CA ILE A 10 -6.08 -7.06 -8.29
C ILE A 10 -4.86 -7.08 -7.35
N THR A 11 -4.40 -8.26 -6.91
CA THR A 11 -3.20 -8.39 -6.07
C THR A 11 -1.93 -7.91 -6.78
N GLY A 12 -1.85 -8.06 -8.11
CA GLY A 12 -0.76 -7.50 -8.91
C GLY A 12 -0.79 -5.97 -8.98
N ARG A 13 -1.99 -5.37 -9.11
CA ARG A 13 -2.20 -3.91 -9.07
C ARG A 13 -1.87 -3.33 -7.71
N ILE A 14 -2.27 -3.99 -6.63
CA ILE A 14 -1.90 -3.63 -5.26
C ILE A 14 -0.39 -3.67 -5.09
N GLY A 15 0.26 -4.75 -5.54
CA GLY A 15 1.73 -4.83 -5.52
C GLY A 15 2.40 -3.70 -6.29
N TYR A 16 1.85 -3.30 -7.44
CA TYR A 16 2.34 -2.13 -8.18
C TYR A 16 2.10 -0.82 -7.44
N GLY A 17 0.96 -0.67 -6.76
CA GLY A 17 0.69 0.46 -5.87
C GLY A 17 1.67 0.56 -4.70
N ILE A 18 2.00 -0.57 -4.06
CA ILE A 18 3.02 -0.61 -3.00
C ILE A 18 4.41 -0.29 -3.56
N MET A 19 4.76 -0.77 -4.77
CA MET A 19 5.98 -0.33 -5.45
C MET A 19 5.99 1.20 -5.66
N CYS A 20 4.86 1.81 -6.02
CA CYS A 20 4.75 3.26 -6.15
C CYS A 20 4.96 3.97 -4.81
N LEU A 21 4.38 3.46 -3.72
CA LEU A 21 4.61 3.94 -2.36
C LEU A 21 6.11 3.90 -2.01
N GLU A 22 6.80 2.80 -2.29
CA GLU A 22 8.24 2.69 -2.05
C GLU A 22 9.07 3.73 -2.81
N GLU A 23 8.81 3.92 -4.11
CA GLU A 23 9.50 4.97 -4.89
C GLU A 23 9.26 6.36 -4.30
N TYR A 24 8.02 6.63 -3.88
CA TYR A 24 7.66 7.90 -3.29
C TYR A 24 8.44 8.16 -1.99
N LEU A 25 8.38 7.20 -1.06
CA LEU A 25 9.04 7.30 0.24
C LEU A 25 10.57 7.40 0.09
N LEU A 26 11.18 6.63 -0.81
CA LEU A 26 12.62 6.71 -1.09
C LEU A 26 13.02 8.03 -1.75
N THR A 27 12.16 8.63 -2.57
CA THR A 27 12.45 9.89 -3.26
C THR A 27 12.32 11.08 -2.31
N LYS A 28 11.24 11.15 -1.52
CA LYS A 28 10.94 12.29 -0.65
C LYS A 28 11.63 12.20 0.72
N TYR A 29 11.84 10.98 1.21
CA TYR A 29 12.35 10.70 2.56
C TYR A 29 13.43 9.62 2.57
N PRO A 30 14.55 9.80 1.82
CA PRO A 30 15.58 8.77 1.63
C PRO A 30 16.29 8.34 2.91
N ASN A 31 16.29 9.17 3.96
CA ASN A 31 17.01 8.92 5.21
C ASN A 31 16.14 8.24 6.28
N LYS A 32 14.90 7.88 5.96
CA LYS A 32 13.96 7.24 6.88
C LYS A 32 13.93 5.72 6.65
N ASP A 33 13.85 4.97 7.73
CA ASP A 33 13.65 3.52 7.67
C ASP A 33 12.16 3.20 7.59
N TRP A 34 11.71 2.89 6.36
CA TRP A 34 10.33 2.56 6.05
C TRP A 34 10.01 1.07 6.20
N SER A 35 10.99 0.24 6.59
CA SER A 35 10.87 -1.21 6.56
C SER A 35 9.69 -1.71 7.38
N PHE A 36 9.48 -1.16 8.59
CA PHE A 36 8.36 -1.56 9.45
C PHE A 36 6.98 -1.36 8.78
N ILE A 37 6.77 -0.19 8.16
CA ILE A 37 5.52 0.13 7.48
C ILE A 37 5.36 -0.75 6.24
N LEU A 38 6.42 -0.88 5.43
CA LEU A 38 6.36 -1.64 4.19
C LEU A 38 6.23 -3.14 4.41
N GLU A 39 6.74 -3.68 5.53
CA GLU A 39 6.48 -5.07 5.90
C GLU A 39 4.99 -5.31 6.07
N LYS A 40 4.27 -4.40 6.73
CA LYS A 40 2.81 -4.47 6.89
C LYS A 40 2.09 -4.33 5.55
N TYR A 41 2.46 -3.35 4.72
CA TYR A 41 1.83 -3.17 3.40
C TYR A 41 2.03 -4.39 2.49
N TRP A 42 3.23 -4.97 2.43
CA TRP A 42 3.50 -6.12 1.56
C TRP A 42 2.84 -7.42 2.00
N GLN A 43 2.41 -7.55 3.26
CA GLN A 43 1.74 -8.76 3.73
C GLN A 43 0.48 -9.07 2.92
N ILE A 44 -0.26 -8.05 2.48
CA ILE A 44 -1.52 -8.21 1.74
C ILE A 44 -1.39 -9.04 0.46
N THR A 45 -0.21 -9.09 -0.16
CA THR A 45 -0.03 -9.89 -1.39
C THR A 45 0.05 -11.39 -1.11
N SER A 46 0.22 -11.77 0.15
CA SER A 46 0.37 -13.15 0.62
C SER A 46 -0.71 -13.60 1.61
N LEU A 47 -1.54 -12.68 2.10
CA LEU A 47 -2.52 -12.97 3.15
C LEU A 47 -3.83 -13.54 2.59
N GLU A 48 -4.38 -14.49 3.34
CA GLU A 48 -5.75 -14.99 3.17
C GLU A 48 -6.76 -14.20 4.02
N LEU A 49 -6.29 -13.48 5.04
CA LEU A 49 -7.10 -12.74 6.01
C LEU A 49 -6.99 -11.23 5.77
N TRP A 50 -7.81 -10.73 4.83
CA TRP A 50 -7.86 -9.32 4.43
C TRP A 50 -8.24 -8.38 5.58
N ASP A 51 -9.22 -8.81 6.37
CA ASP A 51 -9.84 -8.00 7.42
C ASP A 51 -8.81 -7.63 8.49
N ILE A 52 -8.01 -8.61 8.92
CA ILE A 52 -6.91 -8.38 9.88
C ILE A 52 -5.88 -7.41 9.31
N TRP A 53 -5.55 -7.53 8.01
CA TRP A 53 -4.62 -6.59 7.39
C TRP A 53 -5.18 -5.17 7.36
N MET A 54 -6.47 -5.02 7.07
CA MET A 54 -7.15 -3.74 7.03
C MET A 54 -7.06 -3.05 8.41
N ASP A 55 -7.41 -3.78 9.47
CA ASP A 55 -7.40 -3.28 10.85
C ASP A 55 -5.96 -3.01 11.34
N GLU A 56 -4.97 -3.83 10.97
CA GLU A 56 -3.57 -3.57 11.34
C GLU A 56 -2.95 -2.39 10.59
N VAL A 57 -3.28 -2.18 9.32
CA VAL A 57 -2.64 -1.14 8.50
C VAL A 57 -3.27 0.23 8.70
N ILE A 58 -4.57 0.30 9.01
CA ILE A 58 -5.22 1.60 9.26
C ILE A 58 -4.55 2.32 10.45
N GLU A 59 -4.20 1.59 11.51
CA GLU A 59 -3.58 2.16 12.73
C GLU A 59 -2.15 2.71 12.52
N ILE A 60 -1.47 2.34 11.42
CA ILE A 60 -0.12 2.84 11.13
C ILE A 60 -0.07 4.02 10.15
N ILE A 61 -1.22 4.40 9.57
CA ILE A 61 -1.35 5.55 8.67
C ILE A 61 -1.39 6.83 9.52
N PRO A 62 -0.63 7.89 9.16
CA PRO A 62 -0.51 9.10 9.99
C PRO A 62 -1.83 9.73 10.40
N GLU A 63 -2.82 9.79 9.51
CA GLU A 63 -4.15 10.36 9.78
C GLU A 63 -4.81 9.73 11.01
N TYR A 64 -4.72 8.41 11.16
CA TYR A 64 -5.33 7.67 12.27
C TYR A 64 -4.36 7.52 13.45
N LEU A 65 -3.06 7.35 13.17
CA LEU A 65 -2.02 7.25 14.19
C LEU A 65 -1.92 8.50 15.08
N PHE A 66 -2.18 9.68 14.49
CA PHE A 66 -2.09 10.98 15.17
C PHE A 66 -3.47 11.63 15.38
N GLU A 67 -4.56 10.86 15.27
CA GLU A 67 -5.91 11.34 15.57
C GLU A 67 -6.07 11.70 17.06
N PHE A 68 -5.36 10.97 17.93
CA PHE A 68 -5.37 11.15 19.38
C PHE A 68 -4.04 11.74 19.91
N ASP A 69 -4.09 12.38 21.07
CA ASP A 69 -2.94 13.06 21.68
C ASP A 69 -1.81 12.08 22.08
N ASP A 70 -2.19 10.91 22.58
CA ASP A 70 -1.29 9.87 23.06
C ASP A 70 -1.86 8.45 22.83
N TYR A 71 -1.10 7.44 23.22
CA TYR A 71 -1.48 6.04 23.02
C TYR A 71 -2.61 5.62 23.96
N GLU A 72 -2.56 6.08 25.21
CA GLU A 72 -3.53 5.72 26.25
C GLU A 72 -4.93 6.27 26.00
N SER A 73 -5.04 7.37 25.25
CA SER A 73 -6.31 7.97 24.81
C SER A 73 -6.82 7.43 23.46
N SER A 74 -6.04 6.58 22.78
CA SER A 74 -6.42 5.98 21.50
C SER A 74 -7.20 4.68 21.68
N ASP A 75 -7.91 4.29 20.62
CA ASP A 75 -8.61 3.00 20.51
C ASP A 75 -7.80 1.98 19.68
N PHE A 76 -6.46 2.01 19.72
CA PHE A 76 -5.65 1.04 18.98
C PHE A 76 -5.86 -0.40 19.49
N GLU A 77 -6.29 -1.28 18.60
CA GLU A 77 -6.51 -2.71 18.88
C GLU A 77 -5.30 -3.56 18.47
N HIS A 78 -4.57 -3.14 17.43
CA HIS A 78 -3.50 -3.92 16.79
C HIS A 78 -2.09 -3.35 17.00
N LEU A 79 -1.98 -2.05 17.27
CA LEU A 79 -0.73 -1.35 17.43
C LEU A 79 -0.31 -1.39 18.89
N SER A 80 0.86 -1.98 19.18
CA SER A 80 1.46 -1.94 20.52
C SER A 80 2.06 -0.57 20.83
N TYR A 81 2.15 -0.21 22.11
CA TYR A 81 2.80 1.03 22.55
C TYR A 81 4.24 1.18 22.02
N GLU A 82 5.02 0.09 21.99
CA GLU A 82 6.38 0.09 21.45
C GLU A 82 6.39 0.45 19.95
N ASN A 83 5.48 -0.15 19.16
CA ASN A 83 5.36 0.13 17.75
C ASN A 83 4.80 1.54 17.49
N TYR A 84 3.90 2.02 18.33
CA TYR A 84 3.44 3.41 18.31
C TYR A 84 4.62 4.38 18.45
N LEU A 85 5.45 4.22 19.49
CA LEU A 85 6.65 5.05 19.67
C LEU A 85 7.61 4.97 18.46
N LYS A 86 7.82 3.76 17.92
CA LYS A 86 8.63 3.55 16.72
C LYS A 86 8.08 4.32 15.52
N LEU A 87 6.77 4.27 15.29
CA LEU A 87 6.11 5.01 14.21
C LEU A 87 6.22 6.53 14.40
N LYS A 88 6.09 7.05 15.64
CA LYS A 88 6.32 8.49 15.90
C LYS A 88 7.70 8.93 15.45
N GLU A 89 8.73 8.13 15.74
CA GLU A 89 10.10 8.45 15.32
C GLU A 89 10.31 8.34 13.80
N ILE A 90 9.67 7.35 13.14
CA ILE A 90 9.69 7.24 11.67
C ILE A 90 9.06 8.50 11.04
N TYR A 91 7.87 8.89 11.49
CA TYR A 91 7.13 10.03 10.93
C TYR A 91 7.63 11.41 11.38
N LYS A 92 8.56 11.50 12.33
CA LYS A 92 9.14 12.78 12.77
C LYS A 92 9.77 13.55 11.59
N GLY A 93 9.22 14.71 11.25
CA GLY A 93 9.69 15.53 10.13
C GLY A 93 9.30 15.00 8.75
N VAL A 94 8.34 14.07 8.69
CA VAL A 94 7.66 13.64 7.46
C VAL A 94 6.41 14.51 7.29
N GLY A 95 6.17 14.99 6.07
CA GLY A 95 5.01 15.81 5.73
C GLY A 95 3.74 15.00 5.49
N ASP A 96 2.62 15.69 5.37
CA ASP A 96 1.29 15.12 5.10
C ASP A 96 1.22 14.36 3.75
N ASP A 97 2.18 14.63 2.86
CA ASP A 97 2.28 13.97 1.57
C ASP A 97 2.55 12.47 1.68
N ALA A 98 3.22 12.01 2.75
CA ALA A 98 3.38 10.59 3.06
C ALA A 98 2.04 9.96 3.49
N ASN A 99 1.23 10.67 4.29
CA ASN A 99 -0.11 10.22 4.67
C ASN A 99 -0.98 9.97 3.43
N ILE A 100 -0.97 10.92 2.49
CA ILE A 100 -1.77 10.84 1.27
C ILE A 100 -1.44 9.59 0.46
N ILE A 101 -0.15 9.30 0.23
CA ILE A 101 0.23 8.12 -0.58
C ILE A 101 -0.03 6.80 0.15
N LEU A 102 0.20 6.75 1.46
CA LEU A 102 -0.11 5.56 2.28
C LEU A 102 -1.60 5.25 2.19
N LYS A 103 -2.45 6.24 2.44
CA LYS A 103 -3.91 6.11 2.36
C LYS A 103 -4.38 5.69 0.97
N LYS A 104 -3.86 6.31 -0.10
CA LYS A 104 -4.22 5.91 -1.47
C LYS A 104 -3.89 4.45 -1.80
N VAL A 105 -2.76 3.93 -1.30
CA VAL A 105 -2.40 2.52 -1.50
C VAL A 105 -3.22 1.58 -0.61
N TYR A 106 -3.57 2.02 0.60
CA TYR A 106 -4.53 1.33 1.45
C TYR A 106 -5.92 1.25 0.79
N ASP A 107 -6.42 2.35 0.25
CA ASP A 107 -7.69 2.42 -0.49
C ASP A 107 -7.66 1.52 -1.73
N LEU A 108 -6.52 1.48 -2.44
CA LEU A 108 -6.33 0.56 -3.57
C LEU A 108 -6.48 -0.88 -3.14
N ALA A 109 -5.87 -1.26 -2.02
CA ALA A 109 -6.01 -2.60 -1.48
C ALA A 109 -7.49 -2.90 -1.19
N ASN A 110 -8.17 -1.99 -0.51
CA ASN A 110 -9.55 -2.20 -0.10
C ASN A 110 -10.61 -1.95 -1.19
N SER A 111 -10.20 -1.53 -2.40
CA SER A 111 -11.10 -1.21 -3.52
C SER A 111 -12.03 -2.33 -3.98
N HIS A 112 -11.75 -3.59 -3.62
CA HIS A 112 -12.64 -4.72 -3.90
C HIS A 112 -12.95 -5.56 -2.66
N ALA A 113 -12.60 -5.07 -1.47
CA ALA A 113 -12.88 -5.77 -0.22
C ALA A 113 -14.40 -6.02 -0.09
N TYR A 114 -14.77 -7.26 0.24
CA TYR A 114 -16.16 -7.71 0.38
C TYR A 114 -17.07 -7.52 -0.84
N SER A 115 -16.48 -7.29 -2.02
CA SER A 115 -17.22 -7.08 -3.27
C SER A 115 -16.90 -8.17 -4.30
N SER A 116 -17.79 -8.34 -5.27
CA SER A 116 -17.48 -9.16 -6.45
C SER A 116 -16.71 -8.31 -7.46
N ILE A 117 -15.67 -8.88 -8.07
CA ILE A 117 -14.94 -8.22 -9.16
C ILE A 117 -15.85 -8.18 -10.40
N VAL A 118 -16.46 -7.02 -10.65
CA VAL A 118 -17.28 -6.76 -11.84
C VAL A 118 -16.44 -6.08 -12.92
N GLY A 119 -16.54 -6.58 -14.16
CA GLY A 119 -15.68 -6.14 -15.26
C GLY A 119 -14.21 -6.51 -15.05
N GLU A 120 -13.29 -5.74 -15.63
CA GLU A 120 -11.83 -5.92 -15.45
C GLU A 120 -11.34 -5.36 -14.09
N GLY A 121 -12.19 -5.29 -13.07
CA GLY A 121 -11.86 -4.70 -11.76
C GLY A 121 -11.67 -3.19 -11.81
N LYS A 122 -12.59 -2.48 -12.48
CA LYS A 122 -12.49 -1.05 -12.82
C LYS A 122 -12.09 -0.16 -11.63
N GLU A 123 -12.66 -0.40 -10.45
CA GLU A 123 -12.40 0.43 -9.25
C GLU A 123 -10.91 0.46 -8.87
N SER A 124 -10.26 -0.71 -8.74
CA SER A 124 -8.80 -0.79 -8.53
C SER A 124 -7.98 -0.08 -9.60
N LEU A 125 -8.45 0.01 -10.85
CA LEU A 125 -7.75 0.75 -11.90
C LEU A 125 -7.87 2.26 -11.71
N GLU A 126 -9.05 2.74 -11.31
CA GLU A 126 -9.28 4.16 -11.02
C GLU A 126 -8.46 4.61 -9.82
N VAL A 127 -8.47 3.84 -8.72
CA VAL A 127 -7.66 4.15 -7.53
C VAL A 127 -6.16 4.05 -7.84
N LEU A 128 -5.72 3.06 -8.63
CA LEU A 128 -4.32 2.95 -9.02
C LEU A 128 -3.88 4.09 -9.96
N ASP A 129 -4.74 4.55 -10.87
CA ASP A 129 -4.47 5.71 -11.71
C ASP A 129 -4.27 6.97 -10.85
N ASP A 130 -5.03 7.13 -9.76
CA ASP A 130 -4.85 8.21 -8.80
C ASP A 130 -3.51 8.13 -8.04
N VAL A 131 -3.06 6.92 -7.66
CA VAL A 131 -1.72 6.70 -7.10
C VAL A 131 -0.64 7.11 -8.10
N ILE A 132 -0.76 6.67 -9.35
CA ILE A 132 0.20 6.98 -10.42
C ILE A 132 0.26 8.49 -10.68
N LYS A 133 -0.89 9.15 -10.83
CA LYS A 133 -0.97 10.60 -11.01
C LYS A 133 -0.34 11.34 -9.85
N TYR A 134 -0.54 10.85 -8.62
CA TYR A 134 0.09 11.45 -7.44
C TYR A 134 1.62 11.40 -7.50
N LEU A 135 2.21 10.28 -7.92
CA LEU A 135 3.66 10.18 -8.14
C LEU A 135 4.15 11.15 -9.22
N VAL A 136 3.47 11.17 -10.37
CA VAL A 136 3.82 12.02 -11.52
C VAL A 136 3.78 13.50 -11.13
N ASN A 137 2.72 13.94 -10.44
CA ASN A 137 2.57 15.33 -9.99
C ASN A 137 3.63 15.73 -8.96
N ASN A 138 4.24 14.76 -8.28
CA ASN A 138 5.31 14.96 -7.30
C ASN A 138 6.71 14.69 -7.88
N GLU A 139 6.82 14.54 -9.21
CA GLU A 139 8.07 14.30 -9.94
C GLU A 139 8.79 13.01 -9.51
N VAL A 140 8.03 12.01 -9.07
CA VAL A 140 8.56 10.69 -8.68
C VAL A 140 8.52 9.75 -9.89
N ILE A 141 9.63 9.06 -10.13
CA ILE A 141 9.74 8.08 -11.23
C ILE A 141 8.86 6.87 -10.90
N LEU A 142 8.03 6.47 -11.87
CA LEU A 142 7.17 5.30 -11.72
C LEU A 142 7.97 3.99 -11.70
N PRO A 143 7.55 2.99 -10.91
CA PRO A 143 8.16 1.67 -10.94
C PRO A 143 8.04 0.98 -12.31
N ASN A 144 8.92 0.02 -12.57
CA ASN A 144 8.83 -0.79 -13.79
C ASN A 144 7.65 -1.77 -13.73
N ILE A 145 6.62 -1.52 -14.54
CA ILE A 145 5.41 -2.35 -14.68
C ILE A 145 5.70 -3.79 -15.12
N GLU A 146 6.80 -4.07 -15.83
CA GLU A 146 7.17 -5.42 -16.28
C GLU A 146 7.27 -6.41 -15.10
N LYS A 147 7.62 -5.93 -13.90
CA LYS A 147 7.75 -6.77 -12.70
C LYS A 147 6.43 -7.41 -12.26
N VAL A 148 5.30 -6.80 -12.61
CA VAL A 148 3.96 -7.24 -12.20
C VAL A 148 3.14 -7.86 -13.33
N LYS A 149 3.59 -7.80 -14.59
CA LYS A 149 2.87 -8.37 -15.75
C LYS A 149 2.59 -9.87 -15.65
N LYS A 150 3.43 -10.60 -14.90
CA LYS A 150 3.24 -12.03 -14.64
C LYS A 150 2.04 -12.36 -13.74
N PHE A 151 1.49 -11.38 -13.02
CA PHE A 151 0.32 -11.56 -12.16
C PHE A 151 -0.95 -11.22 -12.95
N THR A 152 -1.53 -12.22 -13.60
CA THR A 152 -2.61 -12.03 -14.56
C THR A 152 -4.00 -12.11 -13.91
N ILE A 153 -4.95 -11.34 -14.43
CA ILE A 153 -6.33 -11.25 -13.92
C ILE A 153 -7.17 -12.53 -14.18
N ASP A 154 -6.73 -13.43 -15.05
CA ASP A 154 -7.46 -14.65 -15.43
C ASP A 154 -7.49 -15.73 -14.32
N LYS A 155 -6.85 -15.49 -13.17
CA LYS A 155 -6.79 -16.43 -12.03
C LYS A 155 -7.60 -15.92 -10.84
N ASN A 156 -8.11 -16.84 -10.03
CA ASN A 156 -8.80 -16.58 -8.76
C ASN A 156 -9.86 -15.46 -8.87
N ASN A 157 -10.74 -15.57 -9.88
CA ASN A 157 -11.82 -14.62 -10.12
C ASN A 157 -11.37 -13.15 -10.27
N GLY A 158 -10.15 -12.89 -10.73
CA GLY A 158 -9.60 -11.55 -10.89
C GLY A 158 -8.52 -11.17 -9.87
N TRP A 159 -8.48 -11.85 -8.72
CA TRP A 159 -7.51 -11.55 -7.66
C TRP A 159 -6.08 -11.94 -8.05
N GLY A 160 -5.92 -12.97 -8.88
CA GLY A 160 -4.60 -13.53 -9.18
C GLY A 160 -4.09 -14.46 -8.09
N VAL A 161 -2.88 -14.98 -8.28
CA VAL A 161 -2.24 -15.89 -7.32
C VAL A 161 -1.52 -15.07 -6.24
N SER A 162 -1.64 -15.50 -4.98
CA SER A 162 -0.90 -14.89 -3.87
C SER A 162 0.61 -15.08 -4.04
N TYR A 163 1.40 -14.15 -3.51
CA TYR A 163 2.85 -14.17 -3.59
C TYR A 163 3.48 -13.40 -2.44
N ASN A 164 4.72 -13.76 -2.11
CA ASN A 164 5.53 -12.99 -1.17
C ASN A 164 5.96 -11.66 -1.82
N GLY A 165 5.41 -10.54 -1.33
CA GLY A 165 5.67 -9.19 -1.84
C GLY A 165 7.12 -8.73 -1.77
N LYS A 166 7.92 -9.30 -0.85
CA LYS A 166 9.35 -8.97 -0.71
C LYS A 166 10.15 -9.19 -2.00
N ILE A 167 9.67 -10.05 -2.91
CA ILE A 167 10.32 -10.26 -4.22
C ILE A 167 10.28 -9.00 -5.12
N LEU A 168 9.35 -8.09 -4.88
CA LEU A 168 9.18 -6.83 -5.63
C LEU A 168 9.77 -5.63 -4.90
N SER A 169 9.81 -5.68 -3.57
CA SER A 169 10.26 -4.60 -2.70
C SER A 169 11.68 -4.13 -3.03
N LYS A 170 11.90 -2.82 -2.99
CA LYS A 170 13.22 -2.19 -3.01
C LYS A 170 13.86 -2.09 -1.63
N ILE A 171 13.06 -2.07 -0.56
CA ILE A 171 13.49 -1.77 0.81
C ILE A 171 13.70 -3.05 1.63
N LEU A 172 12.84 -4.06 1.48
CA LEU A 172 12.80 -5.26 2.33
C LEU A 172 13.71 -6.41 1.85
N LYS A 173 14.81 -6.08 1.16
CA LYS A 173 15.73 -7.07 0.57
C LYS A 173 16.80 -7.54 1.53
#